data_AF-A0A520DXM4-F1
#
_entry.id   AF-A0A520DXM4-F1
#
_cell.length_a   1.000
_cell.length_b   1.000
_cell.length_c   1.000
_cell.angle_alpha   90.00
_cell.angle_beta   90.00
_cell.angle_gamma   90.00
#
_symmetry.space_group_name_H-M   'P 1'
#
loop_
_entity.id
_entity.type
_entity.pdbx_description
1 polymer ?
#
loop_
_entity_poly.entity_id
_entity_poly.type
_entity_poly.pdbx_seq_one_letter_code
_entity_poly.pdbx_strand_id
1 'polypeptide(L)'
;VEDLQKDFEAKVAQQPTNRAAILEQLKPQYESYTNQLNAAILKFAKDNKGTLASFYAMNTLSPQEYEAELVKFADEIKEEIKGNATVDTFIKQKALLKAVQIGQVAPSFTINNVDGKPVSLSDYKGKYVMIDFWASWCQPCRQENPNVVKAYNQYKTKNFDILGVSLDTDKSAWLSAIKADGLTWTHVSELKDFNGETVRKYQVQGIPASFIIDPAGKIVAKNLRGNELEAFLAKTLR
;
A
#
# COMPACT_ATOMS: atom_id res chain seq x y z
N VAL A 1 -5.49 2.45 27.11
CA VAL A 1 -5.69 1.22 26.30
C VAL A 1 -6.24 0.08 27.16
N GLU A 2 -5.66 -0.21 28.33
CA GLU A 2 -6.17 -1.25 29.24
C GLU A 2 -7.64 -1.08 29.63
N ASP A 3 -8.08 0.14 29.94
CA ASP A 3 -9.48 0.40 30.30
C ASP A 3 -10.44 0.16 29.13
N LEU A 4 -10.01 0.45 27.90
CA LEU A 4 -10.81 0.20 26.70
C LEU A 4 -10.91 -1.29 26.38
N GLN A 5 -9.84 -2.05 26.63
CA GLN A 5 -9.85 -3.50 26.50
C GLN A 5 -10.77 -4.14 27.54
N LYS A 6 -10.73 -3.69 28.80
CA LYS A 6 -11.65 -4.16 29.85
C LYS A 6 -13.11 -3.84 29.51
N ASP A 7 -13.39 -2.64 29.00
CA ASP A 7 -14.73 -2.26 28.55
C ASP A 7 -15.21 -3.13 27.37
N PHE A 8 -14.33 -3.41 26.40
CA PHE A 8 -14.61 -4.33 25.30
C PHE A 8 -14.96 -5.73 25.81
N GLU A 9 -14.11 -6.31 26.66
CA GLU A 9 -14.31 -7.65 27.22
C GLU A 9 -15.60 -7.74 28.03
N ALA A 10 -15.90 -6.72 28.86
CA ALA A 10 -17.13 -6.65 29.63
C ALA A 10 -18.38 -6.58 28.74
N LYS A 11 -18.37 -5.75 27.69
CA LYS A 11 -19.49 -5.63 26.74
C LYS A 11 -19.69 -6.90 25.93
N VAL A 12 -18.61 -7.55 25.48
CA VAL A 12 -18.69 -8.82 24.73
C VAL A 12 -19.19 -9.95 25.61
N ALA A 13 -18.79 -10.01 26.89
CA ALA A 13 -19.29 -10.99 27.83
C ALA A 13 -20.81 -10.88 28.03
N GLN A 14 -21.36 -9.65 27.99
CA GLN A 14 -22.79 -9.39 28.11
C GLN A 14 -23.56 -9.62 26.80
N GLN A 15 -22.93 -9.39 25.65
CA GLN A 15 -23.56 -9.54 24.32
C GLN A 15 -22.63 -10.25 23.33
N PRO A 16 -22.42 -11.58 23.46
CA PRO A 16 -21.41 -12.31 22.69
C PRO A 16 -21.62 -12.25 21.17
N THR A 17 -22.88 -12.21 20.73
CA THR A 17 -23.28 -12.12 19.32
C THR A 17 -23.05 -10.74 18.71
N ASN A 18 -22.86 -9.69 19.53
CA ASN A 18 -22.75 -8.30 19.08
C ASN A 18 -21.31 -7.81 19.00
N ARG A 19 -20.32 -8.70 19.03
CA ARG A 19 -18.89 -8.35 19.06
C ARG A 19 -18.48 -7.32 17.99
N ALA A 20 -18.97 -7.46 16.76
CA ALA A 20 -18.67 -6.53 15.67
C ALA A 20 -19.24 -5.12 15.92
N ALA A 21 -20.48 -5.02 16.41
CA ALA A 21 -21.08 -3.74 16.74
C ALA A 21 -20.39 -3.07 17.94
N ILE A 22 -19.96 -3.85 18.93
CA ILE A 22 -19.20 -3.36 20.08
C ILE A 22 -17.84 -2.82 19.63
N LEU A 23 -17.15 -3.53 18.71
CA LEU A 23 -15.91 -3.03 18.11
C LEU A 23 -16.12 -1.68 17.43
N GLU A 24 -17.16 -1.54 16.61
CA GLU A 24 -17.44 -0.29 15.90
C GLU A 24 -17.77 0.87 16.87
N GLN A 25 -18.46 0.58 17.98
CA GLN A 25 -18.75 1.59 19.02
C GLN A 25 -17.50 2.08 19.74
N LEU A 26 -16.52 1.21 19.97
CA LEU A 26 -15.28 1.56 20.68
C LEU A 26 -14.19 2.12 19.78
N LYS A 27 -14.34 1.93 18.46
CA LYS A 27 -13.37 2.38 17.45
C LYS A 27 -13.00 3.86 17.57
N PRO A 28 -13.93 4.84 17.73
CA PRO A 28 -13.54 6.25 17.86
C PRO A 28 -12.69 6.53 19.11
N GLN A 29 -12.94 5.83 20.22
CA GLN A 29 -12.15 5.97 21.44
C GLN A 29 -10.76 5.38 21.25
N TYR A 30 -10.68 4.18 20.65
CA TYR A 30 -9.42 3.55 20.30
C TYR A 30 -8.58 4.47 19.40
N GLU A 31 -9.17 4.99 18.33
CA GLU A 31 -8.53 5.93 17.39
C GLU A 31 -8.03 7.20 18.10
N SER A 32 -8.82 7.76 19.02
CA SER A 32 -8.39 8.91 19.81
C SER A 32 -7.15 8.60 20.66
N TYR A 33 -7.13 7.44 21.34
CA TYR A 33 -5.97 7.02 22.13
C TYR A 33 -4.73 6.78 21.27
N THR A 34 -4.86 6.08 20.14
CA THR A 34 -3.73 5.83 19.24
C THR A 34 -3.20 7.12 18.64
N ASN A 35 -4.08 8.05 18.25
CA ASN A 35 -3.67 9.36 17.73
C ASN A 35 -2.89 10.17 18.77
N GLN A 36 -3.33 10.18 20.03
CA GLN A 36 -2.61 10.87 21.11
C GLN A 36 -1.24 10.23 21.39
N LEU A 37 -1.19 8.90 21.45
CA LEU A 37 0.06 8.16 21.64
C LEU A 37 1.05 8.43 20.49
N ASN A 38 0.59 8.35 19.24
CA ASN A 38 1.43 8.58 18.07
C ASN A 38 1.92 10.02 18.00
N ALA A 39 1.09 11.00 18.37
CA ALA A 39 1.51 12.39 18.48
C ALA A 39 2.60 12.57 19.56
N ALA A 40 2.47 11.89 20.71
CA ALA A 40 3.49 11.89 21.76
C ALA A 40 4.78 11.21 21.30
N ILE A 41 4.71 10.12 20.54
CA ILE A 41 5.87 9.43 19.93
C ILE A 41 6.60 10.37 18.98
N LEU A 42 5.88 11.02 18.06
CA LEU A 42 6.47 11.99 17.12
C LEU A 42 7.16 13.15 17.86
N LYS A 43 6.52 13.68 18.90
CA LYS A 43 7.10 14.74 19.73
C LYS A 43 8.36 14.23 20.45
N PHE A 44 8.29 13.08 21.10
CA PHE A 44 9.41 12.48 21.82
C PHE A 44 10.60 12.24 20.90
N ALA A 45 10.37 11.67 19.72
CA ALA A 45 11.41 11.41 18.74
C ALA A 45 12.09 12.70 18.26
N LYS A 46 11.31 13.76 18.04
CA LYS A 46 11.83 15.08 17.68
C LYS A 46 12.66 15.70 18.80
N ASP A 47 12.20 15.62 20.05
CA ASP A 47 12.89 16.18 21.20
C ASP A 47 14.18 15.42 21.56
N ASN A 48 14.26 14.13 21.20
CA ASN A 48 15.39 13.23 21.47
C ASN A 48 16.14 12.84 20.19
N LYS A 49 16.11 13.69 19.17
CA LYS A 49 16.67 13.43 17.85
C LYS A 49 18.14 12.98 17.92
N GLY A 50 18.52 12.06 17.03
CA GLY A 50 19.89 11.54 16.95
C GLY A 50 20.24 10.49 18.00
N THR A 51 19.26 10.05 18.81
CA THR A 51 19.44 8.98 19.80
C THR A 51 18.77 7.68 19.35
N LEU A 52 19.27 6.54 19.86
CA LEU A 52 18.57 5.26 19.67
C LEU A 52 17.16 5.27 20.27
N ALA A 53 16.91 6.06 21.33
CA ALA A 53 15.58 6.20 21.91
C ALA A 53 14.59 6.81 20.90
N SER A 54 14.98 7.87 20.19
CA SER A 54 14.15 8.44 19.11
C SER A 54 13.91 7.43 17.98
N PHE A 55 14.92 6.64 17.62
CA PHE A 55 14.79 5.59 16.62
C PHE A 55 13.77 4.53 17.03
N TYR A 56 13.89 3.97 18.24
CA TYR A 56 12.96 2.95 18.70
C TYR A 56 11.54 3.49 18.84
N ALA A 57 11.37 4.73 19.30
CA ALA A 57 10.06 5.38 19.36
C ALA A 57 9.44 5.48 17.96
N MET A 58 10.15 6.03 16.98
CA MET A 58 9.65 6.14 15.60
C MET A 58 9.34 4.77 14.99
N ASN A 59 10.14 3.74 15.28
CA ASN A 59 9.93 2.40 14.74
C ASN A 59 8.69 1.68 15.31
N THR A 60 7.98 2.28 16.28
CA THR A 60 6.67 1.78 16.75
C THR A 60 5.49 2.30 15.92
N LEU A 61 5.68 3.36 15.13
CA LEU A 61 4.63 3.93 14.29
C LEU A 61 4.31 3.00 13.11
N SER A 62 3.02 2.96 12.76
CA SER A 62 2.55 2.25 11.57
C SER A 62 3.22 2.82 10.30
N PRO A 63 3.99 2.01 9.54
CA PRO A 63 4.60 2.48 8.30
C PRO A 63 3.60 2.96 7.26
N GLN A 64 2.39 2.40 7.25
CA GLN A 64 1.33 2.73 6.32
C GLN A 64 0.75 4.12 6.58
N GLU A 65 0.63 4.51 7.85
CA GLU A 65 0.02 5.78 8.25
C GLU A 65 1.06 6.91 8.32
N TYR A 66 2.27 6.62 8.79
CA TYR A 66 3.34 7.60 9.05
C TYR A 66 4.49 7.49 8.05
N GLU A 67 4.21 7.05 6.82
CA GLU A 67 5.21 6.82 5.77
C GLU A 67 6.10 8.07 5.57
N ALA A 68 5.48 9.25 5.47
CA ALA A 68 6.19 10.50 5.21
C ALA A 68 7.10 10.90 6.38
N GLU A 69 6.59 10.80 7.61
CA GLU A 69 7.32 11.10 8.85
C GLU A 69 8.50 10.14 9.03
N LEU A 70 8.29 8.85 8.79
CA LEU A 70 9.33 7.83 8.91
C LEU A 70 10.44 8.00 7.87
N VAL A 71 10.08 8.33 6.63
CA VAL A 71 11.05 8.62 5.57
C VAL A 71 11.85 9.87 5.89
N LYS A 72 11.18 10.95 6.31
CA LYS A 72 11.85 12.18 6.73
C LYS A 72 12.79 11.93 7.91
N PHE A 73 12.34 11.20 8.92
CA PHE A 73 13.14 10.87 10.09
C PHE A 73 14.39 10.05 9.72
N ALA A 74 14.27 9.06 8.83
CA ALA A 74 15.42 8.32 8.32
C ALA A 74 16.47 9.22 7.66
N ASP A 75 16.03 10.18 6.84
CA ASP A 75 16.92 11.15 6.21
C ASP A 75 17.63 12.06 7.23
N GLU A 76 16.96 12.36 8.33
CA GLU A 76 17.48 13.21 9.39
C GLU A 76 18.49 12.50 10.29
N ILE A 77 18.31 11.22 10.61
CA ILE A 77 19.20 10.49 11.55
C ILE A 77 20.40 9.81 10.89
N LYS A 78 20.45 9.71 9.55
CA LYS A 78 21.46 8.90 8.84
C LYS A 78 22.91 9.33 9.07
N GLU A 79 23.14 10.61 9.37
CA GLU A 79 24.45 11.13 9.72
C GLU A 79 24.68 11.23 11.23
N GLU A 80 23.64 11.05 12.04
CA GLU A 80 23.68 11.22 13.50
C GLU A 80 23.90 9.87 14.20
N ILE A 81 23.29 8.79 13.70
CA ILE A 81 23.37 7.45 14.30
C ILE A 81 24.08 6.51 13.32
N LYS A 82 25.42 6.41 13.45
CA LYS A 82 26.27 5.58 12.58
C LYS A 82 26.69 4.28 13.27
N GLY A 83 26.92 3.23 12.48
CA GLY A 83 27.47 1.96 12.97
C GLY A 83 26.48 1.08 13.73
N ASN A 84 25.18 1.40 13.68
CA ASN A 84 24.13 0.55 14.23
C ASN A 84 23.38 -0.16 13.09
N ALA A 85 23.53 -1.49 13.02
CA ALA A 85 22.99 -2.29 11.92
C ALA A 85 21.45 -2.19 11.75
N THR A 86 20.72 -2.03 12.86
CA THR A 86 19.25 -1.90 12.83
C THR A 86 18.85 -0.54 12.25
N VAL A 87 19.53 0.53 12.66
CA VAL A 87 19.30 1.87 12.12
C VAL A 87 19.70 1.96 10.66
N ASP A 88 20.84 1.37 10.28
CA ASP A 88 21.29 1.30 8.88
C ASP A 88 20.27 0.58 7.99
N THR A 89 19.68 -0.52 8.51
CA THR A 89 18.63 -1.27 7.82
C THR A 89 17.37 -0.42 7.66
N PHE A 90 16.95 0.26 8.72
CA PHE A 90 15.81 1.18 8.66
C PHE A 90 16.03 2.29 7.63
N ILE A 91 17.18 2.95 7.63
CA ILE A 91 17.52 4.01 6.66
C ILE A 91 17.45 3.47 5.24
N LYS A 92 18.03 2.30 4.97
CA LYS A 92 17.98 1.66 3.64
C LYS A 92 16.53 1.37 3.23
N GLN A 93 15.71 0.81 4.11
CA GLN A 93 14.30 0.54 3.82
C GLN A 93 13.51 1.82 3.54
N LYS A 94 13.73 2.89 4.32
CA LYS A 94 13.05 4.18 4.11
C LYS A 94 13.53 4.90 2.85
N ALA A 95 14.79 4.74 2.45
CA ALA A 95 15.27 5.24 1.16
C ALA A 95 14.58 4.56 -0.03
N LEU A 96 14.33 3.24 0.07
CA LEU A 96 13.56 2.52 -0.95
C LEU A 96 12.08 2.96 -0.96
N LEU A 97 11.48 3.15 0.22
CA LEU A 97 10.09 3.62 0.34
C LEU A 97 9.92 5.04 -0.21
N LYS A 98 10.91 5.91 0.03
CA LYS A 98 10.96 7.28 -0.52
C LYS A 98 10.83 7.26 -2.03
N ALA A 99 11.46 6.32 -2.73
CA ALA A 99 11.43 6.24 -4.20
C ALA A 99 10.03 5.95 -4.77
N VAL A 100 9.10 5.48 -3.93
CA VAL A 100 7.72 5.17 -4.31
C VAL A 100 6.67 5.99 -3.55
N GLN A 101 7.07 7.15 -3.02
CA GLN A 101 6.16 8.14 -2.46
C GLN A 101 5.39 8.88 -3.57
N ILE A 102 4.24 9.43 -3.18
CA ILE A 102 3.49 10.36 -4.04
C ILE A 102 4.39 11.53 -4.44
N GLY A 103 4.39 11.88 -5.72
CA GLY A 103 5.21 12.90 -6.35
C GLY A 103 6.51 12.39 -6.98
N GLN A 104 6.94 11.16 -6.65
CA GLN A 104 8.13 10.56 -7.25
C GLN A 104 7.86 9.95 -8.61
N VAL A 105 8.90 9.84 -9.44
CA VAL A 105 8.85 9.08 -10.69
C VAL A 105 8.74 7.59 -10.35
N ALA A 106 7.74 6.93 -10.94
CA ALA A 106 7.51 5.52 -10.71
C ALA A 106 8.70 4.67 -11.20
N PRO A 107 9.20 3.72 -10.39
CA PRO A 107 10.31 2.87 -10.80
C PRO A 107 9.96 2.05 -12.07
N SER A 108 10.81 2.11 -13.08
CA SER A 108 10.60 1.35 -14.32
C SER A 108 10.67 -0.16 -14.10
N PHE A 109 9.96 -0.94 -14.91
CA PHE A 109 10.12 -2.40 -14.97
C PHE A 109 9.63 -2.92 -16.31
N THR A 110 10.04 -4.14 -16.62
CA THR A 110 9.56 -4.93 -17.75
C THR A 110 9.30 -6.34 -17.26
N ILE A 111 8.07 -6.83 -17.41
CA ILE A 111 7.66 -8.17 -16.98
C ILE A 111 6.87 -8.82 -18.10
N ASN A 112 6.94 -10.14 -18.20
CA ASN A 112 6.16 -10.87 -19.20
C ASN A 112 4.67 -10.92 -18.84
N ASN A 113 3.83 -10.74 -19.85
CA ASN A 113 2.39 -10.89 -19.75
C ASN A 113 1.97 -12.38 -19.79
N VAL A 114 0.66 -12.61 -19.79
CA VAL A 114 0.04 -13.94 -19.87
C VAL A 114 0.53 -14.78 -21.07
N ASP A 115 0.85 -14.14 -22.19
CA ASP A 115 1.34 -14.77 -23.42
C ASP A 115 2.87 -14.90 -23.48
N GLY A 116 3.58 -14.48 -22.42
CA GLY A 116 5.04 -14.46 -22.39
C GLY A 116 5.68 -13.28 -23.12
N LYS A 117 4.88 -12.29 -23.56
CA LYS A 117 5.40 -11.09 -24.22
C LYS A 117 5.84 -10.06 -23.16
N PRO A 118 6.99 -9.40 -23.34
CA PRO A 118 7.42 -8.37 -22.41
C PRO A 118 6.49 -7.16 -22.47
N VAL A 119 6.10 -6.66 -21.31
CA VAL A 119 5.33 -5.42 -21.13
C VAL A 119 6.10 -4.54 -20.17
N SER A 120 6.33 -3.29 -20.56
CA SER A 120 7.07 -2.31 -19.78
C SER A 120 6.14 -1.23 -19.25
N LEU A 121 6.45 -0.68 -18.07
CA LEU A 121 5.70 0.48 -17.56
C LEU A 121 5.73 1.68 -18.54
N SER A 122 6.81 1.82 -19.30
CA SER A 122 6.94 2.87 -20.32
C SER A 122 5.91 2.78 -21.44
N ASP A 123 5.30 1.62 -21.65
CA ASP A 123 4.26 1.41 -22.68
C ASP A 123 2.96 2.17 -22.31
N TYR A 124 2.86 2.64 -21.07
CA TYR A 124 1.76 3.43 -20.53
C TYR A 124 2.11 4.93 -20.41
N LYS A 125 3.22 5.41 -20.99
CA LYS A 125 3.51 6.86 -21.01
C LYS A 125 2.40 7.62 -21.75
N GLY A 126 2.07 8.81 -21.25
CA GLY A 126 1.03 9.66 -21.85
C GLY A 126 -0.40 9.37 -21.37
N LYS A 127 -0.62 8.30 -20.60
CA LYS A 127 -1.90 7.96 -19.97
C LYS A 127 -1.77 7.90 -18.46
N TYR A 128 -2.90 8.02 -17.75
CA TYR A 128 -2.95 7.57 -16.36
C TYR A 128 -2.93 6.05 -16.34
N VAL A 129 -2.10 5.46 -15.49
CA VAL A 129 -2.08 4.00 -15.29
C VAL A 129 -2.16 3.65 -13.83
N MET A 130 -3.06 2.74 -13.46
CA MET A 130 -3.04 2.11 -12.15
C MET A 130 -2.22 0.81 -12.23
N ILE A 131 -1.11 0.75 -11.49
CA ILE A 131 -0.44 -0.52 -11.21
C ILE A 131 -1.18 -1.18 -10.05
N ASP A 132 -1.72 -2.38 -10.28
CA ASP A 132 -2.48 -3.14 -9.29
C ASP A 132 -1.74 -4.42 -8.91
N PHE A 133 -1.22 -4.48 -7.69
CA PHE A 133 -0.54 -5.65 -7.14
C PHE A 133 -1.57 -6.55 -6.43
N TRP A 134 -1.72 -7.76 -6.95
CA TRP A 134 -2.75 -8.71 -6.52
C TRP A 134 -2.26 -10.16 -6.69
N ALA A 135 -3.08 -11.13 -6.29
CA ALA A 135 -2.84 -12.55 -6.55
C ALA A 135 -4.16 -13.33 -6.55
N SER A 136 -4.18 -14.49 -7.20
CA SER A 136 -5.36 -15.36 -7.26
C SER A 136 -5.84 -15.81 -5.88
N TRP A 137 -4.91 -16.01 -4.96
CA TRP A 137 -5.11 -16.46 -3.58
C TRP A 137 -5.41 -15.32 -2.59
N CYS A 138 -5.28 -14.06 -3.01
CA CYS A 138 -5.51 -12.90 -2.16
C CYS A 138 -7.02 -12.58 -2.08
N GLN A 139 -7.71 -13.15 -1.09
CA GLN A 139 -9.16 -12.92 -0.92
C GLN A 139 -9.56 -11.43 -0.88
N PRO A 140 -8.88 -10.53 -0.14
CA PRO A 140 -9.24 -9.11 -0.15
C PRO A 140 -9.06 -8.45 -1.52
N CYS A 141 -8.07 -8.88 -2.32
CA CYS A 141 -7.89 -8.42 -3.70
C CYS A 141 -9.07 -8.84 -4.56
N ARG A 142 -9.48 -10.12 -4.48
CA ARG A 142 -10.61 -10.67 -5.23
C ARG A 142 -11.94 -9.98 -4.86
N GLN A 143 -12.09 -9.55 -3.61
CA GLN A 143 -13.24 -8.78 -3.14
C GLN A 143 -13.26 -7.34 -3.70
N GLU A 144 -12.10 -6.76 -3.97
CA GLU A 144 -11.98 -5.41 -4.56
C GLU A 144 -12.08 -5.41 -6.09
N ASN A 145 -11.72 -6.50 -6.76
CA ASN A 145 -11.73 -6.63 -8.22
C ASN A 145 -13.04 -6.15 -8.90
N PRO A 146 -14.26 -6.41 -8.36
CA PRO A 146 -15.49 -5.83 -8.92
C PRO A 146 -15.48 -4.30 -8.99
N ASN A 147 -14.94 -3.61 -7.99
CA ASN A 147 -14.81 -2.15 -7.99
C ASN A 147 -13.80 -1.70 -9.05
N VAL A 148 -12.68 -2.42 -9.18
CA VAL A 148 -11.65 -2.13 -10.19
C VAL A 148 -12.20 -2.33 -11.61
N VAL A 149 -12.97 -3.40 -11.86
CA VAL A 149 -13.64 -3.66 -13.14
C VAL A 149 -14.65 -2.55 -13.47
N LYS A 150 -15.45 -2.11 -12.48
CA LYS A 150 -16.36 -0.96 -12.65
C LYS A 150 -15.58 0.29 -13.06
N ALA A 151 -14.53 0.64 -12.33
CA ALA A 151 -13.69 1.79 -12.63
C ALA A 151 -13.05 1.70 -14.03
N TYR A 152 -12.48 0.54 -14.39
CA TYR A 152 -11.88 0.34 -15.70
C TYR A 152 -12.89 0.56 -16.82
N ASN A 153 -14.07 -0.04 -16.74
CA ASN A 153 -15.08 0.10 -17.78
C ASN A 153 -15.57 1.54 -17.94
N GLN A 154 -15.63 2.31 -16.85
CA GLN A 154 -16.05 3.70 -16.87
C GLN A 154 -14.96 4.65 -17.42
N TYR A 155 -13.68 4.38 -17.16
CA TYR A 155 -12.59 5.31 -17.43
C TYR A 155 -11.61 4.88 -18.53
N LYS A 156 -11.66 3.65 -19.05
CA LYS A 156 -10.72 3.15 -20.08
C LYS A 156 -10.68 3.96 -21.38
N THR A 157 -11.76 4.68 -21.69
CA THR A 157 -11.82 5.59 -22.86
C THR A 157 -11.38 7.02 -22.53
N LYS A 158 -11.06 7.31 -21.27
CA LYS A 158 -10.68 8.62 -20.74
C LYS A 158 -9.19 8.71 -20.39
N ASN A 159 -8.34 8.18 -21.26
CA ASN A 159 -6.88 8.17 -21.09
C ASN A 159 -6.41 7.50 -19.77
N PHE A 160 -7.09 6.44 -19.37
CA PHE A 160 -6.77 5.63 -18.19
C PHE A 160 -6.66 4.16 -18.55
N ASP A 161 -5.73 3.47 -17.89
CA ASP A 161 -5.53 2.04 -18.07
C ASP A 161 -5.07 1.40 -16.77
N ILE A 162 -5.08 0.07 -16.72
CA ILE A 162 -4.65 -0.69 -15.55
C ILE A 162 -3.62 -1.73 -15.98
N LEU A 163 -2.56 -1.86 -15.19
CA LEU A 163 -1.55 -2.89 -15.32
C LEU A 163 -1.57 -3.75 -14.06
N GLY A 164 -2.14 -4.95 -14.17
CA GLY A 164 -2.20 -5.88 -13.04
C GLY A 164 -0.88 -6.65 -12.91
N VAL A 165 -0.18 -6.46 -11.78
CA VAL A 165 1.04 -7.20 -11.43
C VAL A 165 0.66 -8.32 -10.46
N SER A 166 0.64 -9.56 -10.94
CA SER A 166 0.30 -10.71 -10.10
C SER A 166 1.51 -11.24 -9.32
N LEU A 167 1.26 -11.53 -8.04
CA LEU A 167 2.15 -12.23 -7.11
C LEU A 167 1.87 -13.74 -7.07
N ASP A 168 1.12 -14.31 -8.02
CA ASP A 168 0.99 -15.75 -8.09
C ASP A 168 2.33 -16.43 -8.36
N THR A 169 2.46 -17.70 -8.02
CA THR A 169 3.58 -18.57 -8.42
C THR A 169 3.13 -19.65 -9.41
N ASP A 170 1.82 -19.91 -9.44
CA ASP A 170 1.18 -20.82 -10.39
C ASP A 170 0.48 -20.03 -11.50
N LYS A 171 0.96 -20.21 -12.74
CA LYS A 171 0.40 -19.52 -13.92
C LYS A 171 -1.04 -19.91 -14.20
N SER A 172 -1.44 -21.16 -13.94
CA SER A 172 -2.80 -21.64 -14.23
C SER A 172 -3.83 -21.01 -13.29
N ALA A 173 -3.52 -20.93 -11.99
CA ALA A 173 -4.34 -20.28 -10.98
C ALA A 173 -4.50 -18.78 -11.29
N TRP A 174 -3.40 -18.12 -11.66
CA TRP A 174 -3.41 -16.72 -12.09
C TRP A 174 -4.36 -16.48 -13.28
N LEU A 175 -4.21 -17.26 -14.37
CA LEU A 175 -5.06 -17.14 -15.56
C LEU A 175 -6.53 -17.45 -15.27
N SER A 176 -6.77 -18.45 -14.42
CA SER A 176 -8.12 -18.82 -14.01
C SER A 176 -8.80 -17.70 -13.23
N ALA A 177 -8.06 -17.02 -12.34
CA ALA A 177 -8.57 -15.89 -11.57
C ALA A 177 -8.83 -14.66 -12.44
N ILE A 178 -7.94 -14.33 -13.39
CA ILE A 178 -8.17 -13.26 -14.39
C ILE A 178 -9.51 -13.47 -15.08
N LYS A 179 -9.75 -14.70 -15.56
CA LYS A 179 -10.98 -15.06 -16.27
C LYS A 179 -12.20 -15.00 -15.34
N ALA A 180 -12.10 -15.58 -14.15
CA ALA A 180 -13.20 -15.65 -13.19
C ALA A 180 -13.69 -14.26 -12.75
N ASP A 181 -12.77 -13.30 -12.62
CA ASP A 181 -13.09 -11.95 -12.15
C ASP A 181 -13.33 -10.95 -13.28
N GLY A 182 -13.18 -11.36 -14.54
CA GLY A 182 -13.37 -10.48 -15.69
C GLY A 182 -12.33 -9.36 -15.76
N LEU A 183 -11.08 -9.63 -15.39
CA LEU A 183 -9.99 -8.64 -15.41
C LEU A 183 -9.47 -8.51 -16.85
N THR A 184 -10.03 -7.57 -17.61
CA THR A 184 -9.80 -7.48 -19.07
C THR A 184 -8.58 -6.67 -19.49
N TRP A 185 -7.88 -6.04 -18.54
CA TRP A 185 -6.69 -5.23 -18.82
C TRP A 185 -5.43 -6.10 -18.90
N THR A 186 -4.28 -5.47 -19.13
CA THR A 186 -3.02 -6.22 -19.25
C THR A 186 -2.57 -6.72 -17.88
N HIS A 187 -2.22 -8.01 -17.82
CA HIS A 187 -1.66 -8.62 -16.63
C HIS A 187 -0.25 -9.14 -16.89
N VAL A 188 0.64 -8.92 -15.92
CA VAL A 188 2.03 -9.38 -15.91
C VAL A 188 2.34 -10.08 -14.60
N SER A 189 3.30 -11.00 -14.61
CA SER A 189 3.79 -11.64 -13.37
C SER A 189 5.22 -12.13 -13.53
N GLU A 190 5.99 -11.99 -12.44
CA GLU A 190 7.32 -12.61 -12.31
C GLU A 190 7.22 -14.06 -11.80
N LEU A 191 6.02 -14.52 -11.44
CA LEU A 191 5.71 -15.82 -10.86
C LEU A 191 6.51 -16.16 -9.58
N LYS A 192 6.72 -15.16 -8.72
CA LYS A 192 7.67 -15.23 -7.60
C LYS A 192 7.10 -14.79 -6.25
N ASP A 193 5.78 -14.60 -6.14
CA ASP A 193 5.18 -14.07 -4.91
C ASP A 193 5.87 -12.76 -4.45
N PHE A 194 5.96 -12.53 -3.14
CA PHE A 194 6.70 -11.41 -2.56
C PHE A 194 8.21 -11.40 -2.88
N ASN A 195 8.75 -12.47 -3.47
CA ASN A 195 10.14 -12.52 -3.96
C ASN A 195 10.31 -11.95 -5.38
N GLY A 196 9.26 -11.37 -5.96
CA GLY A 196 9.35 -10.59 -7.19
C GLY A 196 10.31 -9.40 -7.07
N GLU A 197 11.08 -9.12 -8.13
CA GLU A 197 11.92 -7.92 -8.19
C GLU A 197 11.06 -6.67 -8.19
N THR A 198 9.99 -6.66 -8.98
CA THR A 198 9.09 -5.51 -9.07
C THR A 198 8.34 -5.27 -7.76
N VAL A 199 7.93 -6.34 -7.06
CA VAL A 199 7.31 -6.26 -5.72
C VAL A 199 8.24 -5.56 -4.73
N ARG A 200 9.52 -5.96 -4.69
CA ARG A 200 10.54 -5.29 -3.87
C ARG A 200 10.80 -3.86 -4.31
N LYS A 201 10.89 -3.61 -5.62
CA LYS A 201 11.14 -2.27 -6.18
C LYS A 201 10.05 -1.28 -5.79
N TYR A 202 8.80 -1.75 -5.72
CA TYR A 202 7.65 -0.97 -5.29
C TYR A 202 7.38 -1.01 -3.79
N GLN A 203 8.25 -1.66 -3.00
CA GLN A 203 8.12 -1.81 -1.55
C GLN A 203 6.73 -2.36 -1.14
N VAL A 204 6.17 -3.28 -1.92
CA VAL A 204 4.88 -3.91 -1.64
C VAL A 204 5.09 -4.97 -0.57
N GLN A 205 4.61 -4.68 0.64
CA GLN A 205 4.71 -5.57 1.82
C GLN A 205 3.43 -6.36 2.10
N GLY A 206 2.35 -6.05 1.38
CA GLY A 206 1.06 -6.72 1.48
C GLY A 206 0.19 -6.35 0.30
N ILE A 207 -0.80 -7.19 0.00
CA ILE A 207 -1.76 -6.98 -1.09
C ILE A 207 -3.20 -7.05 -0.56
N PRO A 208 -4.16 -6.31 -1.16
CA PRO A 208 -4.03 -5.51 -2.38
C PRO A 208 -3.19 -4.26 -2.18
N ALA A 209 -2.29 -3.95 -3.12
CA ALA A 209 -1.54 -2.69 -3.17
C ALA A 209 -1.68 -2.04 -4.54
N SER A 210 -1.81 -0.72 -4.62
CA SER A 210 -1.88 -0.05 -5.93
C SER A 210 -1.16 1.29 -5.95
N PHE A 211 -0.76 1.69 -7.15
CA PHE A 211 -0.14 2.98 -7.44
C PHE A 211 -0.81 3.56 -8.68
N ILE A 212 -1.29 4.80 -8.60
CA ILE A 212 -1.75 5.53 -9.78
C ILE A 212 -0.61 6.43 -10.25
N ILE A 213 -0.28 6.30 -11.53
CA ILE A 213 0.80 7.02 -12.18
C ILE A 213 0.17 7.97 -13.20
N ASP A 214 0.65 9.21 -13.23
CA ASP A 214 0.22 10.22 -14.19
C ASP A 214 0.88 10.04 -15.58
N PRO A 215 0.40 10.76 -16.61
CA PRO A 215 0.99 10.71 -17.96
C PRO A 215 2.49 11.01 -18.04
N ALA A 216 3.05 11.74 -17.06
CA ALA A 216 4.47 12.07 -16.98
C ALA A 216 5.30 10.98 -16.28
N GLY A 217 4.66 9.93 -15.74
CA GLY A 217 5.31 8.82 -15.05
C GLY A 217 5.49 9.04 -13.56
N LYS A 218 4.78 10.00 -12.93
CA LYS A 218 4.85 10.23 -11.48
C LYS A 218 3.72 9.54 -10.74
N ILE A 219 4.03 9.02 -9.55
CA ILE A 219 3.03 8.46 -8.64
C ILE A 219 2.18 9.61 -8.08
N VAL A 220 0.87 9.56 -8.27
CA VAL A 220 -0.08 10.60 -7.83
C VAL A 220 -1.06 10.11 -6.76
N ALA A 221 -1.22 8.79 -6.62
CA ALA A 221 -1.98 8.18 -5.54
C ALA A 221 -1.49 6.76 -5.25
N LYS A 222 -1.79 6.27 -4.04
CA LYS A 222 -1.48 4.91 -3.59
C LYS A 222 -2.70 4.30 -2.92
N ASN A 223 -2.87 2.99 -3.09
CA ASN A 223 -3.81 2.15 -2.36
C ASN A 223 -5.28 2.63 -2.34
N LEU A 224 -5.72 3.34 -3.39
CA LEU A 224 -7.13 3.74 -3.51
C LEU A 224 -8.02 2.52 -3.78
N ARG A 225 -9.14 2.43 -3.10
CA ARG A 225 -10.10 1.31 -3.19
C ARG A 225 -11.53 1.83 -3.25
N GLY A 226 -12.44 1.04 -3.82
CA GLY A 226 -13.87 1.31 -3.84
C GLY A 226 -14.20 2.76 -4.22
N ASN A 227 -14.93 3.45 -3.35
CA ASN A 227 -15.38 4.82 -3.58
C ASN A 227 -14.24 5.84 -3.67
N GLU A 228 -13.10 5.61 -3.01
CA GLU A 228 -11.96 6.52 -3.08
C GLU A 228 -11.29 6.49 -4.45
N LEU A 229 -11.18 5.29 -5.04
CA LEU A 229 -10.70 5.12 -6.40
C LEU A 229 -11.62 5.83 -7.40
N GLU A 230 -12.93 5.61 -7.28
CA GLU A 230 -13.92 6.24 -8.15
C GLU A 230 -13.89 7.77 -8.04
N ALA A 231 -13.84 8.31 -6.82
CA ALA A 231 -13.78 9.75 -6.58
C ALA A 231 -12.50 10.38 -7.16
N PHE A 232 -11.35 9.73 -6.99
CA PHE A 232 -10.09 10.19 -7.57
C PHE A 232 -10.15 10.23 -9.10
N LEU A 233 -10.60 9.14 -9.73
CA LEU A 233 -10.69 9.05 -11.19
C LEU A 233 -11.71 10.04 -11.75
N ALA A 234 -12.88 10.19 -11.12
CA ALA A 234 -13.89 11.18 -11.52
C ALA A 234 -13.37 12.62 -11.50
N LYS A 235 -12.58 12.93 -10.47
CA LYS A 235 -11.95 14.26 -10.33
C LYS A 235 -10.87 14.50 -11.39
N THR A 236 -10.10 13.47 -11.71
CA THR A 236 -8.87 13.57 -12.51
C THR A 236 -9.12 13.42 -14.01
N LEU A 237 -10.00 12.51 -14.41
CA LEU A 237 -10.23 12.06 -15.79
C LEU A 237 -11.54 12.61 -16.35
N ARG A 238 -11.70 13.93 -16.32
CA ARG A 238 -12.93 14.59 -16.81
C ARG A 238 -13.16 14.34 -18.29
#